data_AF-A0A1B6CYT9-F1
#
_entry.id   AF-A0A1B6CYT9-F1
#
_cell.length_a   1.000
_cell.length_b   1.000
_cell.length_c   1.000
_cell.angle_alpha   90.00
_cell.angle_beta   90.00
_cell.angle_gamma   90.00
#
_symmetry.space_group_name_H-M   'P 1'
#
loop_
_entity.id
_entity.type
_entity.pdbx_description
1 polymer ?
#
loop_
_entity_poly.entity_id
_entity_poly.type
_entity_poly.pdbx_seq_one_letter_code
_entity_poly.pdbx_strand_id
1 'polypeptide(L)'
;MLNYYTSTLKDENLLTTMLLKFHNSSILTVVHKVEDDETLIKIKSEDLIQRNLMYIFILNKVSINIFFQNSIVEAMRICIVKLRKPEMYQIYYNQATPNEHSQLKLVNWWSKDRGLFHHPLLPKTDKVYANFQGRTFHIPVLHKPPWNFVTYQNDGIIIEGGRDDKVLTLLANKLNFRYKYFDPPDRSQGSVFNNTTIKGVLGLIWQREVQLFIGDLTVTYERSQVVEFSFLTLADNEVLLTHAPKILNEGLALVRSFHWEVWS
;
A
#
# COMPACT_ATOMS: atom_id res chain seq x y z
N MET A 1 -6.34 -13.93 13.36
CA MET A 1 -6.61 -15.37 13.54
C MET A 1 -7.55 -15.80 12.41
N LEU A 2 -7.01 -16.35 11.32
CA LEU A 2 -7.77 -16.92 10.20
C LEU A 2 -6.87 -17.95 9.50
N ASN A 3 -6.78 -19.13 10.12
CA ASN A 3 -6.15 -20.32 9.55
C ASN A 3 -7.25 -21.08 8.77
N TYR A 4 -7.30 -20.93 7.44
CA TYR A 4 -8.16 -21.76 6.62
C TYR A 4 -7.44 -23.06 6.23
N TYR A 5 -7.91 -24.15 6.83
CA TYR A 5 -7.91 -25.55 6.38
C TYR A 5 -6.88 -25.97 5.33
N THR A 6 -5.80 -26.60 5.80
CA THR A 6 -5.05 -27.61 5.06
C THR A 6 -5.78 -28.93 5.13
N SER A 7 -6.58 -29.27 4.13
CA SER A 7 -6.87 -30.67 3.87
C SER A 7 -6.74 -30.90 2.38
N THR A 8 -6.05 -31.98 2.01
CA THR A 8 -5.94 -32.57 0.67
C THR A 8 -4.93 -31.98 -0.34
N LEU A 9 -3.76 -31.53 0.13
CA LEU A 9 -2.52 -31.75 -0.65
C LEU A 9 -1.87 -33.05 -0.19
N LYS A 10 -1.51 -33.91 -1.14
CA LYS A 10 -0.75 -35.14 -0.82
C LYS A 10 0.67 -34.83 -0.34
N ASP A 11 1.21 -33.64 -0.63
CA ASP A 11 2.56 -33.22 -0.27
C ASP A 11 2.54 -32.08 0.77
N GLU A 12 2.41 -32.43 2.05
CA GLU A 12 2.50 -31.49 3.18
C GLU A 12 3.85 -30.74 3.19
N ASN A 13 4.93 -31.38 2.73
CA ASN A 13 6.26 -30.79 2.63
C ASN A 13 6.30 -29.58 1.69
N LEU A 14 5.52 -29.59 0.61
CA LEU A 14 5.43 -28.46 -0.33
C LEU A 14 4.78 -27.27 0.36
N LEU A 15 3.61 -27.47 0.97
CA LEU A 15 2.89 -26.42 1.71
C LEU A 15 3.76 -25.82 2.82
N THR A 16 4.40 -26.66 3.63
CA THR A 16 5.27 -26.21 4.72
C THR A 16 6.46 -25.41 4.17
N THR A 17 7.11 -25.88 3.09
CA THR A 17 8.20 -25.12 2.45
C THR A 17 7.71 -23.77 1.94
N MET A 18 6.55 -23.74 1.28
CA MET A 18 5.96 -22.52 0.75
C MET A 18 5.62 -21.53 1.87
N LEU A 19 4.87 -21.97 2.88
CA LEU A 19 4.45 -21.12 4.00
C LEU A 19 5.66 -20.54 4.74
N LEU A 20 6.68 -21.35 5.03
CA LEU A 20 7.91 -20.87 5.67
C LEU A 20 8.65 -19.82 4.82
N LYS A 21 8.73 -20.03 3.51
CA LYS A 21 9.44 -19.10 2.61
C LYS A 21 8.62 -17.85 2.29
N PHE A 22 7.29 -17.95 2.27
CA PHE A 22 6.38 -16.82 2.04
C PHE A 22 6.15 -15.97 3.28
N HIS A 23 6.20 -16.55 4.49
CA HIS A 23 6.10 -15.80 5.74
C HIS A 23 7.17 -14.71 5.87
N ASN A 24 8.34 -14.92 5.26
CA ASN A 24 9.40 -13.89 5.21
C ASN A 24 9.11 -12.76 4.21
N SER A 25 8.05 -12.87 3.40
CA SER A 25 7.71 -11.95 2.30
C SER A 25 6.28 -11.39 2.33
N SER A 26 5.43 -11.88 3.23
CA SER A 26 4.03 -11.47 3.38
C SER A 26 3.58 -11.66 4.82
N ILE A 27 2.72 -10.77 5.32
CA ILE A 27 2.16 -10.86 6.68
C ILE A 27 1.07 -11.94 6.75
N LEU A 28 0.27 -12.10 5.69
CA LEU A 28 -0.78 -13.13 5.64
C LEU A 28 -0.78 -13.86 4.30
N THR A 29 -0.87 -15.18 4.36
CA THR A 29 -0.91 -16.07 3.18
C THR A 29 -2.21 -16.86 3.20
N VAL A 30 -2.99 -16.78 2.12
CA VAL A 30 -4.25 -17.49 1.95
C VAL A 30 -4.08 -18.55 0.87
N VAL A 31 -4.37 -19.81 1.22
CA VAL A 31 -4.18 -20.94 0.30
C VAL A 31 -5.54 -21.39 -0.24
N HIS A 32 -5.67 -21.36 -1.56
CA HIS A 32 -6.82 -21.87 -2.30
C HIS A 32 -6.43 -23.14 -3.05
N LYS A 33 -7.20 -24.20 -2.86
CA LYS A 33 -6.90 -25.54 -3.39
C LYS A 33 -7.35 -25.72 -4.85
N VAL A 34 -8.27 -24.90 -5.35
CA VAL A 34 -8.90 -25.09 -6.65
C VAL A 34 -8.91 -23.77 -7.41
N GLU A 35 -8.55 -23.83 -8.69
CA GLU A 35 -8.81 -22.76 -9.65
C GLU A 35 -10.33 -22.64 -9.79
N ASP A 36 -10.88 -21.61 -9.17
CA ASP A 36 -12.22 -21.17 -9.50
C ASP A 36 -12.13 -19.68 -9.86
N ASP A 37 -12.55 -19.36 -11.08
CA ASP A 37 -12.65 -17.98 -11.54
C ASP A 37 -13.56 -17.17 -10.59
N GLU A 38 -14.54 -17.83 -9.96
CA GLU A 38 -15.39 -17.24 -8.93
C GLU A 38 -14.59 -16.74 -7.71
N THR A 39 -13.47 -17.38 -7.35
CA THR A 39 -12.65 -16.94 -6.21
C THR A 39 -11.97 -15.60 -6.50
N LEU A 40 -11.42 -15.41 -7.71
CA LEU A 40 -10.83 -14.12 -8.09
C LEU A 40 -11.88 -13.03 -8.22
N ILE A 41 -13.05 -13.37 -8.75
CA ILE A 41 -14.19 -12.44 -8.82
C ILE A 41 -14.62 -12.04 -7.41
N LYS A 42 -14.71 -13.00 -6.48
CA LYS A 42 -15.04 -12.75 -5.08
C LYS A 42 -14.02 -11.86 -4.38
N ILE A 43 -12.73 -12.13 -4.57
CA ILE A 43 -11.64 -11.30 -4.03
C ILE A 43 -11.78 -9.85 -4.51
N LYS A 44 -12.18 -9.63 -5.77
CA LYS A 44 -12.43 -8.29 -6.31
C LYS A 44 -13.70 -7.66 -5.74
N SER A 45 -14.81 -8.40 -5.73
CA SER A 45 -16.11 -7.86 -5.31
C SER A 45 -16.17 -7.57 -3.81
N GLU A 46 -15.43 -8.32 -3.01
CA GLU A 46 -15.32 -8.14 -1.55
C GLU A 46 -14.14 -7.24 -1.14
N ASP A 47 -13.44 -6.64 -2.12
CA ASP A 47 -12.31 -5.74 -1.90
C ASP A 47 -11.17 -6.33 -1.03
N LEU A 48 -10.87 -7.61 -1.23
CA LEU A 48 -9.85 -8.31 -0.44
C LEU A 48 -8.42 -8.14 -0.99
N ILE A 49 -8.23 -7.30 -2.02
CA ILE A 49 -6.91 -7.11 -2.63
C ILE A 49 -6.07 -6.17 -1.76
N GLN A 50 -5.21 -6.76 -0.94
CA GLN A 50 -4.20 -6.06 -0.14
C GLN A 50 -2.80 -6.56 -0.53
N ARG A 51 -1.79 -5.69 -0.47
CA ARG A 51 -0.40 -6.06 -0.79
C ARG A 51 0.21 -6.92 0.32
N ASN A 52 -0.28 -6.82 1.55
CA ASN A 52 0.15 -7.69 2.64
C ASN A 52 -0.42 -9.10 2.58
N LEU A 53 -1.42 -9.32 1.71
CA LEU A 53 -2.02 -10.61 1.42
C LEU A 53 -1.37 -11.26 0.21
N MET A 54 -1.07 -12.55 0.33
CA MET A 54 -0.68 -13.38 -0.80
C MET A 54 -1.65 -14.53 -0.97
N TYR A 55 -2.19 -14.67 -2.17
CA TYR A 55 -3.05 -15.78 -2.55
C TYR A 55 -2.23 -16.87 -3.23
N ILE A 56 -2.30 -18.10 -2.70
CA ILE A 56 -1.64 -19.27 -3.28
C ILE A 56 -2.72 -20.16 -3.89
N PHE A 57 -2.68 -20.36 -5.20
CA PHE A 57 -3.55 -21.31 -5.89
C PHE A 57 -2.77 -22.56 -6.25
N ILE A 58 -3.34 -23.71 -5.92
CA ILE A 58 -2.69 -25.01 -6.17
C ILE A 58 -3.45 -25.71 -7.29
N LEU A 59 -2.76 -25.94 -8.40
CA LEU A 59 -3.35 -26.46 -9.64
C LEU A 59 -2.92 -27.90 -9.90
N ASN A 60 -3.93 -28.76 -10.06
CA ASN A 60 -3.77 -30.12 -10.58
C ASN A 60 -4.03 -30.22 -12.09
N LYS A 61 -4.18 -29.08 -12.79
CA LYS A 61 -4.44 -29.01 -14.24
C LYS A 61 -3.17 -28.77 -15.05
N VAL A 62 -3.19 -29.22 -16.31
CA VAL A 62 -2.06 -29.11 -17.25
C VAL A 62 -1.85 -27.69 -17.78
N SER A 63 -2.88 -26.84 -17.77
CA SER A 63 -2.83 -25.44 -18.22
C SER A 63 -3.57 -24.54 -17.23
N ILE A 64 -3.20 -23.26 -17.25
CA ILE A 64 -3.85 -22.19 -16.46
C ILE A 64 -4.88 -21.55 -17.38
N ASN A 65 -6.08 -21.27 -16.87
CA ASN A 65 -7.15 -20.66 -17.66
C ASN A 65 -6.74 -19.23 -18.10
N ILE A 66 -6.99 -18.89 -19.37
CA ILE A 66 -6.74 -17.55 -19.91
C ILE A 66 -7.62 -16.50 -19.21
N PHE A 67 -8.89 -16.85 -18.91
CA PHE A 67 -9.79 -15.97 -18.17
C PHE A 67 -9.28 -15.69 -16.76
N PHE A 68 -8.77 -16.72 -16.07
CA PHE A 68 -8.11 -16.58 -14.77
C PHE A 68 -6.92 -15.62 -14.87
N GLN A 69 -6.02 -15.81 -15.84
CA GLN A 69 -4.86 -14.95 -16.04
C GLN A 69 -5.24 -13.49 -16.32
N ASN A 70 -6.21 -13.26 -17.19
CA ASN A 70 -6.70 -11.92 -17.52
C ASN A 70 -7.43 -11.25 -16.34
N SER A 71 -7.89 -12.05 -15.38
CA SER A 71 -8.52 -11.54 -14.17
C SER A 71 -7.51 -11.08 -13.12
N ILE A 72 -6.22 -11.41 -13.25
CA ILE A 72 -5.18 -10.96 -12.32
C ILE A 72 -4.87 -9.48 -12.57
N VAL A 73 -5.05 -8.65 -11.55
CA VAL A 73 -4.69 -7.22 -11.63
C VAL A 73 -3.32 -6.96 -10.98
N GLU A 74 -2.71 -5.82 -11.28
CA GLU A 74 -1.36 -5.46 -10.79
C GLU A 74 -1.27 -5.43 -9.25
N ALA A 75 -2.31 -4.93 -8.58
CA ALA A 75 -2.35 -4.81 -7.13
C ALA A 75 -2.40 -6.17 -6.39
N MET A 76 -2.74 -7.26 -7.09
CA MET A 76 -2.82 -8.59 -6.47
C MET A 76 -1.44 -9.23 -6.32
N ARG A 77 -1.30 -10.11 -5.32
CA ARG A 77 -0.16 -11.01 -5.15
C ARG A 77 -0.64 -12.44 -5.19
N ILE A 78 -0.44 -13.08 -6.32
CA ILE A 78 -0.92 -14.40 -6.68
C ILE A 78 0.27 -15.28 -7.00
N CYS A 79 0.42 -16.32 -6.20
CA CYS A 79 1.31 -17.44 -6.45
C CYS A 79 0.48 -18.62 -6.96
N ILE A 80 0.92 -19.25 -8.03
CA ILE A 80 0.29 -20.44 -8.59
C ILE A 80 1.30 -21.58 -8.54
N VAL A 81 0.92 -22.65 -7.84
CA VAL A 81 1.70 -23.87 -7.73
C VAL A 81 1.06 -24.93 -8.59
N LYS A 82 1.71 -25.25 -9.70
CA LYS A 82 1.17 -26.13 -10.73
C LYS A 82 1.92 -27.46 -10.73
N LEU A 83 1.19 -28.57 -10.63
CA LEU A 83 1.76 -29.89 -10.78
C LEU A 83 2.24 -30.11 -12.23
N ARG A 84 3.52 -30.45 -12.41
CA ARG A 84 4.09 -30.76 -13.74
C ARG A 84 4.20 -32.26 -13.97
N LYS A 85 4.69 -32.98 -12.96
CA LYS A 85 4.84 -34.44 -12.87
C LYS A 85 4.67 -34.85 -11.39
N PRO A 86 4.45 -36.12 -11.05
CA PRO A 86 4.42 -36.56 -9.66
C PRO A 86 5.62 -35.99 -8.89
N GLU A 87 5.34 -35.36 -7.75
CA GLU A 87 6.35 -34.76 -6.84
C GLU A 87 7.21 -33.63 -7.46
N MET A 88 6.81 -33.06 -8.59
CA MET A 88 7.47 -31.91 -9.23
C MET A 88 6.47 -30.81 -9.60
N TYR A 89 6.69 -29.63 -9.05
CA TYR A 89 5.80 -28.48 -9.14
C TYR A 89 6.51 -27.28 -9.78
N GLN A 90 5.78 -26.57 -10.63
CA GLN A 90 6.16 -25.28 -11.18
C GLN A 90 5.50 -24.17 -10.37
N ILE A 91 6.25 -23.11 -10.10
CA ILE A 91 5.79 -22.00 -9.27
C ILE A 91 5.76 -20.76 -10.14
N TYR A 92 4.56 -20.26 -10.34
CA TYR A 92 4.31 -19.02 -11.04
C TYR A 92 3.92 -17.93 -10.06
N TYR A 93 4.29 -16.70 -10.34
CA TYR A 93 3.94 -15.56 -9.50
C TYR A 93 3.63 -14.36 -10.38
N ASN A 94 2.57 -13.63 -10.05
CA ASN A 94 2.35 -12.33 -10.65
C ASN A 94 3.17 -11.29 -9.88
N GLN A 95 3.88 -10.46 -10.62
CA GLN A 95 4.67 -9.39 -10.05
C GLN A 95 4.26 -8.11 -10.75
N ALA A 96 4.01 -7.06 -9.96
CA ALA A 96 3.84 -5.72 -10.50
C ALA A 96 5.09 -5.35 -11.29
N THR A 97 4.91 -4.99 -12.55
CA THR A 97 5.99 -4.62 -13.45
C THR A 97 6.04 -3.10 -13.61
N PRO A 98 7.22 -2.58 -14.00
CA PRO A 98 7.39 -1.18 -14.38
C PRO A 98 6.38 -0.66 -15.41
N ASN A 99 5.82 -1.51 -16.26
CA ASN A 99 5.01 -1.14 -17.43
C ASN A 99 3.51 -1.45 -17.26
N GLU A 100 2.97 -1.48 -16.03
CA GLU A 100 1.53 -1.68 -15.71
C GLU A 100 0.98 -3.08 -16.01
N HIS A 101 1.75 -3.92 -16.69
CA HIS A 101 1.34 -5.27 -17.05
C HIS A 101 1.65 -6.28 -15.94
N SER A 102 0.67 -6.55 -15.10
CA SER A 102 0.69 -7.72 -14.23
C SER A 102 0.74 -9.00 -15.07
N GLN A 103 1.89 -9.66 -15.10
CA GLN A 103 2.05 -10.92 -15.82
C GLN A 103 2.43 -12.03 -14.85
N LEU A 104 1.71 -13.15 -14.97
CA LEU A 104 2.06 -14.37 -14.28
C LEU A 104 3.30 -14.99 -14.94
N LYS A 105 4.41 -15.04 -14.22
CA LYS A 105 5.69 -15.57 -14.73
C LYS A 105 6.13 -16.80 -13.93
N LEU A 106 6.76 -17.76 -14.61
CA LEU A 106 7.42 -18.88 -13.94
C LEU A 106 8.62 -18.33 -13.16
N VAL A 107 8.55 -18.39 -11.83
CA VAL A 107 9.61 -17.87 -10.96
C VAL A 107 10.47 -18.97 -10.36
N ASN A 108 9.93 -20.19 -10.22
CA ASN A 108 10.67 -21.26 -9.56
C ASN A 108 10.08 -22.66 -9.83
N TRP A 109 10.78 -23.67 -9.30
CA TRP A 109 10.38 -25.07 -9.29
C TRP A 109 10.57 -25.65 -7.89
N TRP A 110 9.73 -26.62 -7.53
CA TRP A 110 9.89 -27.40 -6.31
C TRP A 110 9.79 -28.89 -6.62
N SER A 111 10.59 -29.70 -5.94
CA SER A 111 10.49 -31.17 -5.96
C SER A 111 10.64 -31.73 -4.56
N LYS A 112 10.11 -32.91 -4.30
CA LYS A 112 10.23 -33.57 -2.99
C LYS A 112 11.68 -33.86 -2.59
N ASP A 113 12.51 -34.30 -3.54
CA ASP A 113 13.91 -34.68 -3.26
C ASP A 113 14.83 -33.49 -3.01
N ARG A 114 14.63 -32.38 -3.75
CA ARG A 114 15.52 -31.20 -3.71
C ARG A 114 14.91 -29.98 -3.02
N GLY A 115 13.63 -30.03 -2.67
CA GLY A 115 12.89 -28.85 -2.27
C GLY A 115 12.85 -27.81 -3.39
N LEU A 116 13.12 -26.55 -3.06
CA LEU A 116 13.07 -25.42 -3.97
C LEU A 116 14.34 -25.30 -4.83
N PHE A 117 14.19 -25.10 -6.14
CA PHE A 117 15.32 -25.08 -7.07
C PHE A 117 16.15 -23.80 -6.98
N HIS A 118 15.51 -22.64 -6.80
CA HIS A 118 16.18 -21.35 -6.68
C HIS A 118 15.85 -20.68 -5.36
N HIS A 119 16.82 -20.00 -4.74
CA HIS A 119 16.59 -19.17 -3.56
C HIS A 119 17.04 -17.73 -3.81
N PRO A 120 16.23 -16.70 -3.49
CA PRO A 120 14.91 -16.73 -2.84
C PRO A 120 13.77 -17.25 -3.74
N LEU A 121 12.63 -17.61 -3.11
CA LEU A 121 11.44 -18.13 -3.80
C LEU A 121 10.83 -17.12 -4.76
N LEU A 122 10.74 -15.86 -4.32
CA LEU A 122 10.26 -14.75 -5.11
C LEU A 122 11.43 -13.83 -5.52
N PRO A 123 11.33 -13.15 -6.67
CA PRO A 123 12.30 -12.12 -7.05
C PRO A 123 12.41 -11.06 -5.95
N LYS A 124 13.64 -10.66 -5.63
CA LYS A 124 13.89 -9.60 -4.64
C LYS A 124 13.23 -8.29 -5.11
N THR A 125 12.46 -7.66 -4.23
CA THR A 125 11.75 -6.40 -4.49
C THR A 125 12.69 -5.31 -5.00
N ASP A 126 13.89 -5.22 -4.42
CA ASP A 126 14.86 -4.17 -4.75
C ASP A 126 15.37 -4.29 -6.19
N LYS A 127 15.38 -5.51 -6.74
CA LYS A 127 15.76 -5.71 -8.15
C LYS A 127 14.61 -5.39 -9.10
N VAL A 128 13.38 -5.69 -8.67
CA VAL A 128 12.18 -5.56 -9.50
C VAL A 128 11.76 -4.10 -9.62
N TYR A 129 11.76 -3.40 -8.48
CA TYR A 129 11.36 -1.98 -8.40
C TYR A 129 12.58 -1.05 -8.43
N ALA A 130 13.74 -1.54 -8.91
CA ALA A 130 14.92 -0.71 -9.13
C ALA A 130 14.67 0.39 -10.18
N ASN A 131 13.74 0.17 -11.11
CA ASN A 131 13.51 1.05 -12.25
C ASN A 131 12.07 0.87 -12.79
N PHE A 132 11.29 1.94 -12.82
CA PHE A 132 9.91 1.99 -13.32
C PHE A 132 9.80 2.32 -14.82
N GLN A 133 10.92 2.35 -15.54
CA GLN A 133 11.00 2.44 -17.00
C GLN A 133 10.20 3.62 -17.60
N GLY A 134 10.13 4.74 -16.87
CA GLY A 134 9.43 5.94 -17.30
C GLY A 134 7.90 5.89 -17.19
N ARG A 135 7.34 4.94 -16.43
CA ARG A 135 5.91 4.88 -16.08
C ARG A 135 5.42 6.22 -15.55
N THR A 136 4.19 6.60 -15.90
CA THR A 136 3.60 7.85 -15.42
C THR A 136 2.57 7.55 -14.34
N PHE A 137 2.82 8.02 -13.12
CA PHE A 137 1.85 7.94 -12.03
C PHE A 137 0.98 9.19 -11.96
N HIS A 138 -0.33 9.03 -11.79
CA HIS A 138 -1.24 10.14 -11.53
C HIS A 138 -1.41 10.28 -10.02
N ILE A 139 -0.99 11.42 -9.48
CA ILE A 139 -0.87 11.60 -8.03
C ILE A 139 -1.81 12.74 -7.60
N PRO A 140 -2.78 12.48 -6.71
CA PRO A 140 -3.62 13.53 -6.18
C PRO A 140 -2.78 14.43 -5.28
N VAL A 141 -3.02 15.74 -5.35
CA VAL A 141 -2.31 16.72 -4.52
C VAL A 141 -3.28 17.63 -3.80
N LEU A 142 -2.96 17.91 -2.55
CA LEU A 142 -3.76 18.75 -1.66
C LEU A 142 -2.93 19.97 -1.26
N HIS A 143 -3.54 21.15 -1.23
CA HIS A 143 -2.90 22.32 -0.63
C HIS A 143 -2.81 22.13 0.88
N LYS A 144 -1.62 21.82 1.37
CA LYS A 144 -1.36 21.70 2.81
C LYS A 144 0.09 22.12 3.08
N PRO A 145 0.33 23.40 3.41
CA PRO A 145 1.64 23.85 3.85
C PRO A 145 2.04 23.23 5.20
N PRO A 146 3.31 22.82 5.42
CA PRO A 146 4.45 22.97 4.51
C PRO A 146 4.68 21.79 3.55
N TRP A 147 3.78 20.79 3.54
CA TRP A 147 3.92 19.57 2.74
C TRP A 147 3.82 19.83 1.24
N ASN A 148 2.77 20.53 0.80
CA ASN A 148 2.56 20.96 -0.59
C ASN A 148 1.91 22.35 -0.64
N PHE A 149 2.45 23.21 -1.50
CA PHE A 149 1.93 24.53 -1.85
C PHE A 149 1.27 24.41 -3.22
N VAL A 150 -0.04 24.66 -3.29
CA VAL A 150 -0.88 24.41 -4.47
C VAL A 150 -1.83 25.58 -4.61
N THR A 151 -1.82 26.17 -5.80
CA THR A 151 -2.75 27.24 -6.18
C THR A 151 -3.77 26.65 -7.14
N TYR A 152 -5.04 26.67 -6.72
CA TYR A 152 -6.16 26.21 -7.54
C TYR A 152 -6.62 27.32 -8.47
N GLN A 153 -6.73 27.01 -9.76
CA GLN A 153 -7.20 27.92 -10.82
C GLN A 153 -8.44 27.32 -11.50
N ASN A 154 -9.14 28.11 -12.30
CA ASN A 154 -10.35 27.66 -12.99
C ASN A 154 -10.07 26.47 -13.93
N ASP A 155 -8.90 26.43 -14.57
CA ASP A 155 -8.53 25.43 -15.57
C ASP A 155 -7.46 24.42 -15.08
N GLY A 156 -7.18 24.39 -13.77
CA GLY A 156 -6.22 23.42 -13.22
C GLY A 156 -5.55 23.82 -11.91
N ILE A 157 -4.38 23.22 -11.68
CA ILE A 157 -3.60 23.41 -10.46
C ILE A 157 -2.17 23.81 -10.80
N ILE A 158 -1.61 24.72 -10.00
CA ILE A 158 -0.20 25.06 -10.02
C ILE A 158 0.45 24.56 -8.74
N ILE A 159 1.54 23.81 -8.88
CA ILE A 159 2.33 23.31 -7.75
C ILE A 159 3.51 24.25 -7.57
N GLU A 160 3.53 24.95 -6.45
CA GLU A 160 4.58 25.93 -6.11
C GLU A 160 5.74 25.25 -5.38
N GLY A 161 5.54 24.01 -4.94
CA GLY A 161 6.54 23.14 -4.32
C GLY A 161 6.06 22.60 -2.98
N GLY A 162 6.99 22.28 -2.10
CA GLY A 162 6.72 21.72 -0.78
C GLY A 162 7.74 20.66 -0.40
N ARG A 163 7.62 20.14 0.81
CA ARG A 163 8.45 19.00 1.24
C ARG A 163 8.16 17.76 0.38
N ASP A 164 6.89 17.43 0.19
CA ASP A 164 6.49 16.16 -0.40
C ASP A 164 6.66 16.15 -1.91
N ASP A 165 6.49 17.30 -2.58
CA ASP A 165 6.90 17.49 -3.98
C ASP A 165 8.40 17.22 -4.20
N LYS A 166 9.27 17.71 -3.30
CA LYS A 166 10.72 17.42 -3.38
C LYS A 166 11.01 15.94 -3.16
N VAL A 167 10.37 15.30 -2.18
CA VAL A 167 10.53 13.86 -1.92
C VAL A 167 10.10 13.06 -3.15
N LEU A 168 8.95 13.40 -3.74
CA LEU A 168 8.42 12.73 -4.92
C LEU A 168 9.34 12.91 -6.13
N THR A 169 9.88 14.12 -6.34
CA THR A 169 10.87 14.42 -7.38
C THR A 169 12.12 13.53 -7.23
N LEU A 170 12.64 13.41 -6.00
CA LEU A 170 13.80 12.57 -5.71
C LEU A 170 13.51 11.09 -5.98
N LEU A 171 12.33 10.60 -5.58
CA LEU A 171 11.92 9.22 -5.85
C LEU A 171 11.76 8.96 -7.36
N ALA A 172 11.14 9.89 -8.08
CA ALA A 172 10.94 9.83 -9.52
C ALA A 172 12.28 9.70 -10.26
N ASN A 173 13.26 10.53 -9.89
CA ASN A 173 14.61 10.49 -10.45
C ASN A 173 15.35 9.20 -10.08
N LYS A 174 15.26 8.76 -8.82
CA LYS A 174 15.98 7.57 -8.34
C LYS A 174 15.45 6.28 -8.95
N LEU A 175 14.13 6.17 -9.09
CA LEU A 175 13.44 4.96 -9.53
C LEU A 175 12.98 5.05 -10.99
N ASN A 176 13.33 6.13 -11.71
CA ASN A 176 13.02 6.34 -13.13
C ASN A 176 11.52 6.18 -13.46
N PHE A 177 10.67 6.98 -12.79
CA PHE A 177 9.27 7.18 -13.17
C PHE A 177 8.98 8.66 -13.40
N ARG A 178 7.87 8.93 -14.08
CA ARG A 178 7.28 10.26 -14.23
C ARG A 178 6.00 10.32 -13.42
N TYR A 179 5.55 11.52 -13.09
CA TYR A 179 4.27 11.70 -12.44
C TYR A 179 3.57 12.95 -12.95
N LYS A 180 2.25 12.96 -12.79
CA LYS A 180 1.39 14.10 -13.06
C LYS A 180 0.49 14.32 -11.86
N TYR A 181 0.49 15.54 -11.37
CA TYR A 181 -0.45 15.94 -10.34
C TYR A 181 -1.84 16.14 -10.93
N PHE A 182 -2.87 15.85 -10.12
CA PHE A 182 -4.24 16.22 -10.43
C PHE A 182 -4.96 16.68 -9.16
N ASP A 183 -6.03 17.45 -9.36
CA ASP A 183 -6.89 17.96 -8.29
C ASP A 183 -7.94 16.89 -7.92
N PRO A 184 -7.89 16.31 -6.70
CA PRO A 184 -8.86 15.30 -6.30
C PRO A 184 -10.25 15.94 -6.04
N PRO A 185 -11.36 15.26 -6.39
CA PRO A 185 -12.71 15.85 -6.34
C PRO A 185 -13.11 16.45 -4.99
N ASP A 186 -12.81 15.77 -3.87
CA ASP A 186 -13.21 16.21 -2.53
C ASP A 186 -12.16 17.12 -1.85
N ARG A 187 -11.00 17.38 -2.48
CA ARG A 187 -9.85 18.14 -1.94
C ARG A 187 -9.54 17.85 -0.46
N SER A 188 -9.71 16.60 -0.05
CA SER A 188 -9.53 16.16 1.32
C SER A 188 -8.76 14.84 1.34
N GLN A 189 -8.04 14.58 2.43
CA GLN A 189 -7.37 13.30 2.63
C GLN A 189 -8.39 12.15 2.58
N GLY A 190 -9.57 12.38 3.17
CA GLY A 190 -10.58 11.37 3.37
C GLY A 190 -10.71 10.94 4.82
N SER A 191 -11.93 10.52 5.16
CA SER A 191 -12.27 9.86 6.41
C SER A 191 -13.05 8.60 6.10
N VAL A 192 -12.93 7.60 6.97
CA VAL A 192 -13.73 6.39 6.90
C VAL A 192 -15.07 6.71 7.54
N PHE A 193 -16.14 6.79 6.76
CA PHE A 193 -17.50 7.03 7.25
C PHE A 193 -18.28 5.72 7.16
N ASN A 194 -18.74 5.22 8.33
CA ASN A 194 -19.58 4.02 8.46
C ASN A 194 -19.10 2.81 7.63
N ASN A 195 -17.91 2.27 7.92
CA ASN A 195 -17.34 0.98 7.43
C ASN A 195 -17.47 0.61 5.93
N THR A 196 -18.01 1.48 5.08
CA THR A 196 -18.44 1.14 3.71
C THR A 196 -18.20 2.27 2.71
N THR A 197 -18.13 3.52 3.17
CA THR A 197 -17.89 4.66 2.27
C THR A 197 -16.66 5.44 2.72
N ILE A 198 -15.66 5.48 1.84
CA ILE A 198 -14.44 6.24 2.04
C ILE A 198 -14.44 7.35 0.99
N LYS A 199 -14.36 8.59 1.45
CA LYS A 199 -14.28 9.78 0.59
C LYS A 199 -12.86 10.30 0.51
N GLY A 200 -12.63 11.31 -0.33
CA GLY A 200 -11.33 11.93 -0.48
C GLY A 200 -10.29 11.03 -1.14
N VAL A 201 -9.03 11.41 -1.00
CA VAL A 201 -7.91 10.72 -1.63
C VAL A 201 -7.80 9.26 -1.19
N LEU A 202 -8.09 8.95 0.08
CA LEU A 202 -8.13 7.57 0.56
C LEU A 202 -9.17 6.72 -0.18
N GLY A 203 -10.32 7.31 -0.55
CA GLY A 203 -11.33 6.63 -1.36
C GLY A 203 -10.82 6.29 -2.75
N LEU A 204 -10.10 7.20 -3.39
CA LEU A 204 -9.50 6.98 -4.73
C LEU A 204 -8.45 5.86 -4.71
N ILE A 205 -7.66 5.76 -3.64
CA ILE A 205 -6.67 4.68 -3.46
C ILE A 205 -7.39 3.35 -3.23
N TRP A 206 -8.41 3.35 -2.36
CA TRP A 206 -9.22 2.18 -2.05
C TRP A 206 -9.91 1.60 -3.29
N GLN A 207 -10.46 2.48 -4.13
CA GLN A 207 -11.06 2.14 -5.42
C GLN A 207 -10.02 1.81 -6.51
N ARG A 208 -8.73 1.93 -6.21
CA ARG A 208 -7.58 1.67 -7.12
C ARG A 208 -7.57 2.57 -8.36
N GLU A 209 -8.20 3.74 -8.28
CA GLU A 209 -8.11 4.78 -9.30
C GLU A 209 -6.74 5.48 -9.25
N VAL A 210 -6.14 5.50 -8.06
CA VAL A 210 -4.82 6.09 -7.79
C VAL A 210 -3.91 5.03 -7.16
N GLN A 211 -2.65 4.98 -7.60
CA GLN A 211 -1.67 4.00 -7.09
C GLN A 211 -0.83 4.51 -5.91
N LEU A 212 -0.69 5.83 -5.78
CA LEU A 212 0.15 6.46 -4.76
C LEU A 212 -0.42 7.82 -4.35
N PHE A 213 -0.36 8.09 -3.05
CA PHE A 213 -0.53 9.42 -2.49
C PHE A 213 0.66 9.73 -1.57
N ILE A 214 1.18 10.95 -1.68
CA ILE A 214 2.18 11.50 -0.78
C ILE A 214 1.67 12.85 -0.28
N GLY A 215 1.68 13.02 1.03
CA GLY A 215 1.12 14.18 1.68
C GLY A 215 1.19 14.02 3.19
N ASP A 216 0.78 15.06 3.90
CA ASP A 216 0.42 14.93 5.31
C ASP A 216 -0.69 13.88 5.44
N LEU A 217 -0.39 12.73 6.04
CA LEU A 217 -1.36 11.69 6.30
C LEU A 217 -1.00 10.98 7.60
N THR A 218 -1.84 11.18 8.60
CA THR A 218 -1.72 10.47 9.88
C THR A 218 -2.09 9.00 9.70
N VAL A 219 -1.21 8.12 10.19
CA VAL A 219 -1.47 6.68 10.29
C VAL A 219 -2.42 6.44 11.45
N THR A 220 -3.62 5.98 11.16
CA THR A 220 -4.60 5.54 12.17
C THR A 220 -5.04 4.12 11.90
N TYR A 221 -5.63 3.46 12.90
CA TYR A 221 -6.13 2.10 12.76
C TYR A 221 -7.18 2.00 11.64
N GLU A 222 -8.13 2.93 11.62
CA GLU A 222 -9.23 2.98 10.65
C GLU A 222 -8.70 3.15 9.22
N ARG A 223 -7.72 4.04 9.03
CA ARG A 223 -7.10 4.25 7.72
C ARG A 223 -6.28 3.04 7.28
N SER A 224 -5.65 2.33 8.21
CA SER A 224 -4.87 1.12 7.92
C SER A 224 -5.72 -0.09 7.54
N GLN A 225 -7.04 -0.05 7.79
CA GLN A 225 -7.96 -1.09 7.30
C GLN A 225 -8.25 -0.96 5.80
N VAL A 226 -8.07 0.24 5.23
CA VAL A 226 -8.55 0.58 3.88
C VAL A 226 -7.42 0.87 2.91
N VAL A 227 -6.30 1.39 3.40
CA VAL A 227 -5.09 1.64 2.62
C VAL A 227 -3.87 1.11 3.35
N GLU A 228 -2.81 0.91 2.58
CA GLU A 228 -1.52 0.55 3.14
C GLU A 228 -0.59 1.76 3.18
N PHE A 229 0.14 1.87 4.28
CA PHE A 229 1.13 2.90 4.48
C PHE A 229 2.54 2.38 4.15
N SER A 230 3.37 3.28 3.64
CA SER A 230 4.81 3.06 3.60
C SER A 230 5.42 3.26 5.00
N PHE A 231 6.74 3.34 5.09
CA PHE A 231 7.40 3.70 6.34
C PHE A 231 7.08 5.15 6.74
N LEU A 232 7.12 5.45 8.03
CA LEU A 232 6.91 6.80 8.54
C LEU A 232 8.05 7.73 8.08
N THR A 233 7.71 8.80 7.37
CA THR A 233 8.69 9.80 6.90
C THR A 233 8.91 10.92 7.90
N LEU A 234 7.99 11.10 8.84
CA LEU A 234 8.04 12.07 9.92
C LEU A 234 7.25 11.52 11.12
N ALA A 235 7.78 11.71 12.33
CA ALA A 235 7.01 11.59 13.56
C ALA A 235 6.58 12.99 13.95
N ASP A 236 5.27 13.26 13.92
CA ASP A 236 4.70 14.53 14.36
C ASP A 236 4.52 14.56 15.87
N ASN A 237 4.72 15.74 16.44
CA ASN A 237 4.38 16.05 17.82
C ASN A 237 3.24 17.07 17.81
N GLU A 238 2.21 16.83 18.61
CA GLU A 238 1.16 17.83 18.83
C GLU A 238 1.73 18.97 19.68
N VAL A 239 1.65 20.20 19.15
CA VAL A 239 2.10 21.41 19.84
C VAL A 239 0.90 22.31 20.06
N LEU A 240 0.69 22.75 21.29
CA LEU A 240 -0.28 23.79 21.60
C LEU A 240 0.32 25.15 21.24
N LEU A 241 -0.21 25.77 20.18
CA LEU A 241 0.14 27.15 19.82
C LEU A 241 -0.78 28.12 20.56
N THR A 242 -0.20 29.00 21.37
CA THR A 242 -0.93 30.10 22.03
C THR A 242 -0.37 31.44 21.57
N HIS A 243 -1.22 32.47 21.60
CA HIS A 243 -0.76 33.83 21.36
C HIS A 243 0.23 34.24 22.45
N ALA A 244 1.35 34.87 22.07
CA ALA A 244 2.31 35.38 23.03
C ALA A 244 1.62 36.32 24.04
N PRO A 245 1.85 36.20 25.35
CA PRO A 245 1.14 37.02 26.32
C PRO A 245 1.38 38.50 26.03
N LYS A 246 0.33 39.31 26.07
CA LYS A 246 0.49 40.77 26.07
C LYS A 246 1.08 41.16 27.42
N ILE A 247 2.15 41.95 27.42
CA ILE A 247 2.75 42.47 28.65
C ILE A 247 1.71 43.35 29.35
N LEU A 248 1.39 43.02 30.61
CA LEU A 248 0.54 43.86 31.44
C LEU A 248 1.34 45.08 31.90
N ASN A 249 0.67 46.21 32.18
CA ASN A 249 1.33 47.41 32.68
C ASN A 249 2.14 47.11 33.95
N GLU A 250 3.46 47.23 33.86
CA GLU A 250 4.42 46.92 34.94
C GLU A 250 4.18 47.77 36.19
N GLY A 251 3.69 49.00 36.04
CA GLY A 251 3.38 49.89 37.17
C GLY A 251 2.28 49.36 38.08
N LEU A 252 1.37 48.51 37.56
CA LEU A 252 0.33 47.86 38.36
C LEU A 252 0.82 46.60 39.09
N ALA A 253 2.03 46.10 38.78
CA ALA A 253 2.57 44.92 39.45
C ALA A 253 2.77 45.16 40.95
N LEU A 254 3.23 46.37 41.33
CA LEU A 254 3.47 46.75 42.73
C LEU A 254 2.18 46.79 43.57
N VAL A 255 1.09 47.25 42.97
CA VAL A 255 -0.21 47.33 43.66
C VAL A 255 -0.88 45.95 43.75
N ARG A 256 -0.76 45.12 42.69
CA ARG A 256 -1.35 43.78 42.62
C ARG A 256 -0.75 42.78 43.61
N SER A 257 0.45 43.03 44.11
CA SER A 257 1.12 42.16 45.09
C SER A 257 0.52 42.21 46.49
N PHE A 258 -0.27 43.25 46.81
CA PHE A 258 -0.84 43.45 48.15
C PHE A 258 -2.36 43.53 48.06
N HIS A 259 -3.02 43.01 49.09
CA HIS A 259 -4.46 43.17 49.23
C HIS A 259 -4.79 44.66 49.45
N TRP A 260 -5.96 45.10 48.99
CA TRP A 260 -6.32 46.52 49.01
C TRP A 260 -6.29 47.13 50.43
N GLU A 261 -6.55 46.32 51.46
CA GLU A 261 -6.52 46.71 52.89
C GLU A 261 -5.12 47.14 53.39
N VAL A 262 -4.04 46.76 52.70
CA VAL A 262 -2.68 47.22 53.07
C VAL A 262 -2.48 48.71 52.72
N TRP A 263 -3.29 49.23 51.79
CA TRP A 263 -3.19 50.59 51.27
C TRP A 263 -4.23 51.55 51.83
N SER A 264 -5.21 51.06 52.60
CA SER A 264 -6.23 51.84 53.31
C SER A 264 -5.78 52.24 54.71
#